data_AF-A0A5C7QSG3-F1
#
_entry.id   AF-A0A5C7QSG3-F1
#
_cell.length_a   1.000
_cell.length_b   1.000
_cell.length_c   1.000
_cell.angle_alpha   90.00
_cell.angle_beta   90.00
_cell.angle_gamma   90.00
#
_symmetry.space_group_name_H-M   'P 1'
#
loop_
_entity.id
_entity.type
_entity.pdbx_description
1 polymer ?
#
loop_
_entity_poly.entity_id
_entity_poly.type
_entity_poly.pdbx_seq_one_letter_code
_entity_poly.pdbx_strand_id
1 'polypeptide(L)'
;MADIISEALTLRAQQDDSLTDALSTTIESAVSQSVEINPNRLANALYPVMGPAIRKSIQEVLHQALDTFNYLLEQSLSVRSLAWRFDAWRTGRSYSEVVLLKTLVYQVEQVFLIHRETGLLLQHVVSPQAITKDPELISSMMTAIQDFIKDSFNVTSDTSLKTLQLDELT
;
A
#
# COMPACT_ATOMS: atom_id res chain seq x y z
N MET A 1 14.62 31.17 61.82
CA MET A 1 14.54 29.70 61.58
C MET A 1 14.29 29.39 60.11
N ALA A 2 13.34 30.06 59.43
CA ALA A 2 13.12 29.88 57.99
C ALA A 2 14.38 30.20 57.14
N ASP A 3 15.11 31.26 57.47
CA ASP A 3 16.32 31.65 56.72
C ASP A 3 17.45 30.61 56.83
N ILE A 4 17.65 30.04 58.02
CA ILE A 4 18.68 29.01 58.28
C ILE A 4 18.41 27.75 57.47
N ILE A 5 17.14 27.37 57.31
CA ILE A 5 16.73 26.19 56.54
C ILE A 5 16.93 26.43 55.04
N SER A 6 16.57 27.61 54.55
CA SER A 6 16.78 27.99 53.15
C SER A 6 18.27 27.98 52.78
N GLU A 7 19.11 28.55 53.66
CA GLU A 7 20.56 28.62 53.48
C GLU A 7 21.23 27.24 53.57
N ALA A 8 20.79 26.37 54.48
CA ALA A 8 21.27 25.00 54.57
C ALA A 8 20.92 24.16 53.32
N LEU A 9 19.71 24.34 52.77
CA LEU A 9 19.27 23.65 51.54
C LEU A 9 20.08 24.10 50.33
N THR A 10 20.35 25.40 50.21
CA THR A 10 21.16 25.94 49.11
C THR A 10 22.62 25.48 49.20
N LEU A 11 23.20 25.47 50.39
CA LEU A 11 24.55 24.93 50.61
C LEU A 11 24.64 23.44 50.25
N ARG A 12 23.62 22.64 50.61
CA ARG A 12 23.59 21.21 50.29
C ARG A 12 23.44 20.96 48.79
N ALA A 13 22.55 21.69 48.12
CA ALA A 13 22.31 21.58 46.68
C ALA A 13 23.55 21.91 45.82
N GLN A 14 24.48 22.72 46.35
CA GLN A 14 25.73 23.06 45.66
C GLN A 14 26.85 22.02 45.88
N GLN A 15 26.76 21.20 46.93
CA GLN A 15 27.77 20.21 47.27
C GLN A 15 27.57 18.88 46.54
N ASP A 16 26.34 18.37 46.53
CA ASP A 16 26.01 17.06 45.97
C ASP A 16 24.53 16.92 45.58
N ASP A 17 24.22 15.85 44.85
CA ASP A 17 22.86 15.51 44.43
C ASP A 17 22.03 14.85 45.55
N SER A 18 22.56 14.70 46.76
CA SER A 18 21.86 13.97 47.83
C SER A 18 20.53 14.62 48.23
N LEU A 19 20.41 15.93 48.04
CA LEU A 19 19.15 16.65 48.21
C LEU A 19 18.13 16.30 47.12
N THR A 20 18.58 16.22 45.86
CA THR A 20 17.76 15.82 44.72
C THR A 20 17.29 14.38 44.88
N ASP A 21 18.18 13.46 45.27
CA ASP A 21 17.87 12.05 45.50
C ASP A 21 16.85 11.86 46.62
N ALA A 22 17.03 12.57 47.74
CA ALA A 22 16.12 12.50 48.88
C ALA A 22 14.71 13.04 48.57
N LEU A 23 14.61 14.04 47.68
CA LEU A 23 13.35 14.68 47.33
C LEU A 23 12.68 14.08 46.09
N SER A 24 13.43 13.41 45.21
CA SER A 24 12.97 12.90 43.91
C SER A 24 11.68 12.08 44.05
N THR A 25 11.65 11.05 44.89
CA THR A 25 10.46 10.19 45.07
C THR A 25 9.24 10.97 45.55
N THR A 26 9.45 11.97 46.41
CA THR A 26 8.36 12.79 46.95
C THR A 26 7.84 13.76 45.89
N ILE A 27 8.74 14.39 45.12
CA ILE A 27 8.39 15.29 44.02
C ILE A 27 7.69 14.51 42.90
N GLU A 28 8.19 13.34 42.50
CA GLU A 28 7.56 12.49 41.48
C GLU A 28 6.15 12.06 41.89
N SER A 29 5.97 11.65 43.15
CA SER A 29 4.66 11.28 43.69
C SER A 29 3.72 12.50 43.70
N ALA A 30 4.22 13.66 44.15
CA ALA A 30 3.43 14.89 44.18
C ALA A 30 3.05 15.39 42.79
N VAL A 31 3.95 15.29 41.80
CA VAL A 31 3.70 15.64 40.41
C VAL A 31 2.67 14.68 39.82
N SER A 32 2.83 13.37 40.00
CA SER A 32 1.88 12.36 39.50
C SER A 32 0.49 12.58 40.06
N GLN A 33 0.38 12.79 41.37
CA GLN A 33 -0.89 13.08 42.02
C GLN A 33 -1.49 14.43 41.59
N SER A 34 -0.65 15.44 41.34
CA SER A 34 -1.09 16.73 40.78
C SER A 34 -1.66 16.59 39.36
N VAL A 35 -1.07 15.70 38.54
CA VAL A 35 -1.59 15.37 37.19
C VAL A 35 -2.96 14.71 37.29
N GLU A 36 -3.15 13.76 38.20
CA GLU A 36 -4.43 13.08 38.40
C GLU A 36 -5.52 14.03 38.90
N ILE A 37 -5.20 14.91 39.85
CA ILE A 37 -6.17 15.81 40.48
C ILE A 37 -6.53 16.99 39.55
N ASN A 38 -5.56 17.58 38.85
CA ASN A 38 -5.80 18.76 38.02
C ASN A 38 -4.93 18.81 36.75
N PRO A 39 -5.28 18.02 35.72
CA PRO A 39 -4.56 17.98 34.45
C PRO A 39 -4.45 19.35 33.78
N ASN A 40 -5.47 20.19 33.94
CA ASN A 40 -5.55 21.51 33.31
C ASN A 40 -4.45 22.47 33.78
N ARG A 41 -4.04 22.42 35.06
CA ARG A 41 -2.91 23.24 35.54
C ARG A 41 -1.62 22.90 34.82
N LEU A 42 -1.32 21.60 34.70
CA LEU A 42 -0.11 21.14 34.04
C LEU A 42 -0.16 21.47 32.54
N ALA A 43 -1.30 21.22 31.90
CA ALA A 43 -1.51 21.58 30.49
C ALA A 43 -1.31 23.09 30.24
N ASN A 44 -1.83 23.95 31.11
CA ASN A 44 -1.65 25.40 31.02
C ASN A 44 -0.19 25.83 31.20
N ALA A 45 0.56 25.17 32.09
CA ALA A 45 1.99 25.43 32.28
C ALA A 45 2.83 25.00 31.05
N LEU A 46 2.44 23.90 30.40
CA LEU A 46 3.15 23.37 29.22
C LEU A 46 2.74 24.05 27.91
N TYR A 47 1.55 24.66 27.85
CA TYR A 47 1.00 25.26 26.63
C TYR A 47 1.95 26.22 25.89
N PRO A 48 2.70 27.13 26.55
CA PRO A 48 3.61 28.06 25.86
C PRO A 48 4.72 27.37 25.08
N VAL A 49 5.10 26.16 25.45
CA VAL A 49 6.13 25.36 24.78
C VAL A 49 5.50 24.37 23.81
N MET A 50 4.48 23.64 24.29
CA MET A 50 3.83 22.58 23.52
C MET A 50 2.99 23.12 22.37
N GLY A 51 2.26 24.23 22.55
CA GLY A 51 1.40 24.82 21.52
C GLY A 51 2.17 25.19 20.25
N PRO A 52 3.25 25.98 20.34
CA PRO A 52 4.12 26.27 19.19
C PRO A 52 4.77 25.01 18.59
N ALA A 53 5.23 24.06 19.42
CA ALA A 53 5.85 22.82 18.95
C ALA A 53 4.88 21.94 18.15
N ILE A 54 3.65 21.75 18.65
CA ILE A 54 2.59 21.00 17.98
C ILE A 54 2.24 21.68 16.66
N ARG A 55 2.04 23.00 16.66
CA ARG A 55 1.73 23.76 15.43
C ARG A 55 2.83 23.59 14.38
N LYS A 56 4.10 23.68 14.78
CA LYS A 56 5.25 23.49 13.89
C LYS A 56 5.28 22.08 13.31
N SER A 57 5.07 21.06 14.13
CA SER A 57 5.01 19.66 13.69
C SER A 57 3.89 19.43 12.66
N ILE A 58 2.69 19.98 12.90
CA ILE A 58 1.57 19.89 11.95
C ILE A 58 1.90 20.60 10.63
N GLN A 59 2.53 21.78 10.70
CA GLN A 59 2.93 22.54 9.50
C GLN A 59 3.94 21.77 8.65
N GLU A 60 4.93 21.13 9.27
CA GLU A 60 5.93 20.32 8.58
C GLU A 60 5.29 19.12 7.86
N VAL A 61 4.40 18.40 8.56
CA VAL A 61 3.67 17.27 7.99
C VAL A 61 2.78 17.71 6.83
N LEU A 62 2.08 18.85 6.97
CA LEU A 62 1.24 19.39 5.90
C LEU A 62 2.07 19.80 4.69
N HIS A 63 3.22 20.45 4.89
CA HIS A 63 4.15 20.79 3.81
C HIS A 63 4.62 19.54 3.07
N GLN A 64 5.07 18.52 3.79
CA GLN A 64 5.53 17.28 3.18
C GLN A 64 4.41 16.52 2.45
N ALA A 65 3.19 16.57 2.97
CA ALA A 65 2.01 16.02 2.31
C ALA A 65 1.66 16.78 1.02
N LEU A 66 1.77 18.11 1.01
CA LEU A 66 1.57 18.94 -0.18
C LEU A 66 2.64 18.68 -1.24
N ASP A 67 3.91 18.52 -0.85
CA ASP A 67 4.99 18.20 -1.77
C ASP A 67 4.79 16.82 -2.42
N THR A 68 4.41 15.83 -1.60
CA THR A 68 4.08 14.49 -2.09
C THR A 68 2.85 14.50 -3.00
N PHE A 69 1.83 15.28 -2.63
CA PHE A 69 0.63 15.45 -3.44
C PHE A 69 0.94 16.13 -4.78
N ASN A 70 1.76 17.18 -4.79
CA ASN A 70 2.22 17.84 -6.01
C ASN A 70 2.99 16.87 -6.90
N TYR A 71 3.90 16.06 -6.34
CA TYR A 71 4.62 15.02 -7.08
C TYR A 71 3.68 13.97 -7.69
N LEU A 72 2.69 13.50 -6.93
CA LEU A 72 1.67 12.56 -7.42
C LEU A 72 0.69 13.21 -8.41
N LEU A 73 0.42 14.50 -8.29
CA LEU A 73 -0.39 15.27 -9.24
C LEU A 73 0.34 15.49 -10.56
N GLU A 74 1.62 15.82 -10.54
CA GLU A 74 2.46 15.81 -11.74
C GLU A 74 2.43 14.44 -12.42
N GLN A 75 2.29 13.37 -11.64
CA GLN A 75 2.15 12.00 -12.13
C GLN A 75 0.72 11.64 -12.63
N SER A 76 -0.34 12.20 -12.05
CA SER A 76 -1.76 11.83 -12.32
C SER A 76 -2.50 12.79 -13.26
N LEU A 77 -2.15 14.07 -13.28
CA LEU A 77 -2.45 15.02 -14.37
C LEU A 77 -1.35 14.98 -15.44
N SER A 78 -0.81 13.80 -15.71
CA SER A 78 0.18 13.65 -16.76
C SER A 78 -0.41 14.06 -18.11
N VAL A 79 0.42 14.56 -19.02
CA VAL A 79 0.08 14.81 -20.44
C VAL A 79 -0.75 13.67 -21.05
N ARG A 80 -0.54 12.45 -20.56
CA ARG A 80 -1.28 11.23 -20.88
C ARG A 80 -2.79 11.31 -20.59
N SER A 81 -3.24 11.86 -19.47
CA SER A 81 -4.69 11.96 -19.14
C SER A 81 -5.40 12.98 -20.02
N LEU A 82 -4.75 14.09 -20.36
CA LEU A 82 -5.25 15.06 -21.36
C LEU A 82 -5.26 14.46 -22.77
N ALA A 83 -4.22 13.71 -23.17
CA ALA A 83 -4.18 12.99 -24.43
C ALA A 83 -5.31 11.95 -24.53
N TRP A 84 -5.61 11.23 -23.46
CA TRP A 84 -6.73 10.28 -23.42
C TRP A 84 -8.10 10.94 -23.48
N ARG A 85 -8.27 12.13 -22.91
CA ARG A 85 -9.51 12.91 -23.06
C ARG A 85 -9.68 13.40 -24.50
N PHE A 86 -8.59 13.81 -25.15
CA PHE A 86 -8.60 14.15 -26.57
C PHE A 86 -8.90 12.93 -27.45
N ASP A 87 -8.29 11.78 -27.17
CA ASP A 87 -8.58 10.52 -27.85
C ASP A 87 -10.03 10.09 -27.68
N ALA A 88 -10.60 10.20 -26.47
CA ALA A 88 -12.00 9.91 -26.20
C ALA A 88 -12.94 10.82 -27.02
N TRP A 89 -12.66 12.12 -27.06
CA TRP A 89 -13.40 13.08 -27.87
C TRP A 89 -13.26 12.79 -29.39
N ARG A 90 -12.06 12.46 -29.87
CA ARG A 90 -11.79 12.15 -31.27
C ARG A 90 -12.42 10.84 -31.75
N THR A 91 -12.47 9.84 -30.87
CA THR A 91 -12.96 8.49 -31.19
C THR A 91 -14.45 8.29 -30.88
N GLY A 92 -15.09 9.26 -30.23
CA GLY A 92 -16.49 9.17 -29.80
C GLY A 92 -16.74 8.15 -28.68
N ARG A 93 -15.67 7.66 -28.02
CA ARG A 93 -15.72 6.69 -26.93
C ARG A 93 -15.76 7.40 -25.59
N SER A 94 -16.27 6.73 -24.56
CA SER A 94 -16.23 7.29 -23.21
C SER A 94 -14.78 7.41 -22.72
N TYR A 95 -14.48 8.43 -21.90
CA TYR A 95 -13.15 8.55 -21.29
C TYR A 95 -12.77 7.29 -20.49
N SER A 96 -13.74 6.69 -19.79
CA SER A 96 -13.59 5.41 -19.08
C SER A 96 -13.18 4.27 -20.00
N GLU A 97 -13.75 4.17 -21.21
CA GLU A 97 -13.39 3.14 -22.19
C GLU A 97 -11.98 3.34 -22.73
N VAL A 98 -11.58 4.58 -23.03
CA VAL A 98 -10.21 4.89 -23.49
C VAL A 98 -9.19 4.63 -22.39
N VAL A 99 -9.49 5.03 -21.14
CA VAL A 99 -8.64 4.73 -19.99
C VAL A 99 -8.52 3.22 -19.84
N LEU A 100 -9.63 2.49 -19.78
CA LEU A 100 -9.65 1.03 -19.64
C LEU A 100 -8.75 0.37 -20.72
N LEU A 101 -8.95 0.68 -22.00
CA LEU A 101 -8.13 0.14 -23.09
C LEU A 101 -6.65 0.49 -22.99
N LYS A 102 -6.31 1.66 -22.44
CA LYS A 102 -4.93 2.15 -22.31
C LYS A 102 -4.29 1.82 -20.95
N THR A 103 -5.05 1.26 -20.02
CA THR A 103 -4.61 0.83 -18.68
C THR A 103 -4.76 -0.66 -18.44
N LEU A 104 -5.42 -1.40 -19.35
CA LEU A 104 -5.46 -2.86 -19.31
C LEU A 104 -4.03 -3.40 -19.44
N VAL A 105 -3.49 -3.86 -18.31
CA VAL A 105 -2.24 -4.61 -18.26
C VAL A 105 -2.62 -6.06 -18.55
N TYR A 106 -2.37 -6.50 -19.78
CA TYR A 106 -2.50 -7.91 -20.11
C TYR A 106 -1.41 -8.69 -19.38
N GLN A 107 -1.82 -9.68 -18.59
CA GLN A 107 -0.90 -10.57 -17.90
C GLN A 107 -1.17 -11.99 -18.34
N VAL A 108 -0.10 -12.70 -18.70
CA VAL A 108 -0.17 -14.14 -18.97
C VAL A 108 -0.21 -14.86 -17.62
N GLU A 109 -1.34 -15.48 -17.31
CA GLU A 109 -1.48 -16.22 -16.04
C GLU A 109 -0.83 -17.60 -16.10
N GLN A 110 -0.98 -18.32 -17.21
CA GLN A 110 -0.52 -19.71 -17.35
C GLN A 110 -0.05 -19.98 -18.78
N VAL A 111 1.07 -20.69 -18.92
CA VAL A 111 1.61 -21.16 -20.20
C VAL A 111 1.76 -22.66 -20.15
N PHE A 112 1.18 -23.35 -21.13
CA PHE A 112 1.26 -24.80 -21.28
C PHE A 112 2.03 -25.14 -22.55
N LEU A 113 3.03 -26.02 -22.42
CA LEU A 113 3.69 -26.66 -23.54
C LEU A 113 3.21 -28.10 -23.60
N ILE A 114 2.44 -28.42 -24.63
CA ILE A 114 1.78 -29.73 -24.79
C ILE A 114 2.28 -30.38 -26.08
N HIS A 115 2.63 -31.66 -26.01
CA HIS A 115 3.00 -32.43 -27.18
C HIS A 115 1.77 -32.67 -28.07
N ARG A 116 1.83 -32.18 -29.31
CA ARG A 116 0.69 -32.12 -30.23
C ARG A 116 -0.01 -33.46 -30.48
N GLU A 117 0.76 -34.55 -30.58
CA GLU A 117 0.23 -35.85 -31.02
C GLU A 117 -0.25 -36.73 -29.86
N THR A 118 0.32 -36.55 -28.67
CA THR A 118 0.04 -37.41 -27.53
C THR A 118 -0.77 -36.70 -26.45
N GLY A 119 -0.91 -35.37 -26.53
CA GLY A 119 -1.54 -34.58 -25.47
C GLY A 119 -0.72 -34.51 -24.18
N LEU A 120 0.53 -35.00 -24.20
CA LEU A 120 1.40 -35.01 -23.03
C LEU A 120 1.81 -33.58 -22.65
N LEU A 121 1.61 -33.21 -21.40
CA LEU A 121 2.12 -31.95 -20.86
C LEU A 121 3.64 -32.03 -20.69
N LEU A 122 4.38 -31.24 -21.47
CA LEU A 122 5.84 -31.18 -21.42
C LEU A 122 6.34 -30.16 -20.39
N GLN A 123 5.66 -29.01 -20.31
CA GLN A 123 6.00 -27.95 -19.37
C GLN A 123 4.76 -27.12 -19.05
N HIS A 124 4.69 -26.67 -17.81
CA HIS A 124 3.70 -25.68 -17.37
C HIS A 124 4.41 -24.60 -16.56
N VAL A 125 4.05 -23.34 -16.81
CA VAL A 125 4.55 -22.18 -16.06
C VAL A 125 3.35 -21.35 -15.65
N VAL A 126 3.34 -20.94 -14.39
CA VAL A 126 2.24 -20.23 -13.77
C VAL A 126 2.73 -18.92 -13.17
N SER A 127 1.96 -17.86 -13.36
CA SER A 127 2.14 -16.59 -12.69
C SER A 127 1.93 -16.74 -11.17
N PRO A 128 2.72 -16.09 -10.30
CA PRO A 128 2.65 -16.28 -8.85
C PRO A 128 1.26 -16.03 -8.22
N GLN A 129 0.41 -15.27 -8.90
CA GLN A 129 -0.94 -14.89 -8.42
C GLN A 129 -2.08 -15.70 -9.08
N ALA A 130 -1.79 -16.61 -10.00
CA ALA A 130 -2.83 -17.30 -10.77
C ALA A 130 -3.41 -18.53 -10.02
N ILE A 131 -4.73 -18.72 -10.12
CA ILE A 131 -5.40 -19.90 -9.56
C ILE A 131 -5.12 -21.09 -10.48
N THR A 132 -4.42 -22.08 -9.94
CA THR A 132 -4.01 -23.25 -10.72
C THR A 132 -4.98 -24.41 -10.51
N LYS A 133 -5.49 -24.98 -11.61
CA LYS A 133 -6.10 -26.32 -11.63
C LYS A 133 -5.05 -27.33 -12.10
N ASP A 134 -5.32 -28.61 -11.89
CA ASP A 134 -4.41 -29.68 -12.32
C ASP A 134 -3.98 -29.51 -13.80
N PRO A 135 -2.68 -29.25 -14.06
CA PRO A 135 -2.17 -29.01 -15.40
C PRO A 135 -2.34 -30.20 -16.35
N GLU A 136 -2.26 -31.43 -15.84
CA GLU A 136 -2.43 -32.64 -16.65
C GLU A 136 -3.89 -32.79 -17.10
N LEU A 137 -4.83 -32.45 -16.22
CA LEU A 137 -6.25 -32.43 -16.54
C LEU A 137 -6.56 -31.40 -17.63
N ILE A 138 -5.99 -30.19 -17.55
CA ILE A 138 -6.16 -29.17 -18.59
C ILE A 138 -5.59 -29.68 -19.93
N SER A 139 -4.41 -30.28 -19.92
CA SER A 139 -3.78 -30.83 -21.14
C SER A 139 -4.63 -31.91 -21.80
N SER A 140 -5.19 -32.83 -21.00
CA SER A 140 -6.07 -33.90 -21.51
C SER A 140 -7.38 -33.35 -22.09
N MET A 141 -8.01 -32.37 -21.43
CA MET A 141 -9.21 -31.71 -21.95
C MET A 141 -8.94 -30.97 -23.26
N MET A 142 -7.82 -30.24 -23.37
CA MET A 142 -7.46 -29.55 -24.61
C MET A 142 -7.22 -30.53 -25.76
N THR A 143 -6.62 -31.68 -25.47
CA THR A 143 -6.41 -32.75 -26.46
C THR A 143 -7.74 -33.33 -26.92
N ALA A 144 -8.63 -33.67 -25.98
CA ALA A 144 -9.97 -34.18 -26.28
C ALA A 144 -10.81 -33.19 -27.10
N ILE A 145 -10.72 -31.88 -26.81
CA ILE A 145 -11.40 -30.84 -27.60
C ILE A 145 -10.86 -30.78 -29.02
N GLN A 146 -9.53 -30.84 -29.20
CA GLN A 146 -8.93 -30.86 -30.54
C GLN A 146 -9.35 -32.08 -31.35
N ASP A 147 -9.39 -33.25 -30.72
CA ASP A 147 -9.79 -34.49 -31.39
C ASP A 147 -11.28 -34.48 -31.74
N PHE A 148 -12.15 -34.00 -30.85
CA PHE A 148 -13.56 -33.81 -31.13
C PHE A 148 -13.80 -32.87 -32.34
N ILE A 149 -13.04 -31.78 -32.44
CA ILE A 149 -13.15 -30.83 -33.56
C ILE A 149 -12.68 -31.48 -34.87
N LYS A 150 -11.57 -32.22 -34.86
CA LYS A 150 -11.09 -32.94 -36.05
C LYS A 150 -12.14 -33.94 -36.56
N ASP A 151 -12.72 -34.71 -35.64
CA ASP A 151 -13.74 -35.71 -35.93
C ASP A 151 -15.04 -35.08 -36.45
N SER A 152 -15.48 -33.99 -35.81
CA SER A 152 -16.75 -33.33 -36.15
C SER A 152 -16.73 -32.64 -37.53
N PHE A 153 -15.58 -32.12 -37.94
CA PHE A 153 -15.44 -31.36 -39.18
C PHE A 153 -14.69 -32.12 -40.29
N ASN A 154 -14.40 -33.41 -40.09
CA ASN A 154 -13.72 -34.29 -41.05
C ASN A 154 -12.43 -33.68 -41.62
N VAL A 155 -11.69 -33.00 -40.74
CA VAL A 155 -10.56 -32.16 -41.10
C VAL A 155 -9.36 -33.03 -41.45
N THR A 156 -8.80 -32.86 -42.65
CA THR A 156 -7.60 -33.60 -43.08
C THR A 156 -6.40 -33.24 -42.19
N SER A 157 -5.50 -34.20 -41.99
CA SER A 157 -4.47 -34.31 -40.93
C SER A 157 -3.58 -33.09 -40.65
N ASP A 158 -3.58 -32.06 -41.50
CA ASP A 158 -2.68 -30.90 -41.42
C ASP A 158 -3.32 -29.62 -40.86
N THR A 159 -4.64 -29.61 -40.61
CA THR A 159 -5.31 -28.42 -40.07
C THR A 159 -5.61 -28.61 -38.59
N SER A 160 -4.77 -28.04 -37.73
CA SER A 160 -4.95 -28.02 -36.28
C SER A 160 -5.66 -26.74 -35.81
N LEU A 161 -6.35 -26.83 -34.68
CA LEU A 161 -6.91 -25.67 -33.97
C LEU A 161 -5.77 -24.69 -33.64
N LYS A 162 -5.88 -23.42 -34.07
CA LYS A 162 -4.84 -22.40 -33.85
C LYS A 162 -5.09 -21.56 -32.60
N THR A 163 -6.34 -21.14 -32.39
CA THR A 163 -6.73 -20.27 -31.28
C THR A 163 -8.13 -20.66 -30.80
N LEU A 164 -8.31 -20.71 -29.49
CA LEU A 164 -9.62 -20.84 -28.84
C LEU A 164 -9.80 -19.59 -27.97
N GLN A 165 -10.90 -18.88 -28.18
CA GLN A 165 -11.25 -17.69 -27.41
C GLN A 165 -12.62 -17.92 -26.78
N LEU A 166 -12.68 -17.76 -25.46
CA LEU A 166 -13.92 -17.75 -24.69
C LEU A 166 -14.30 -16.30 -24.44
N ASP A 167 -15.60 -15.98 -24.55
CA ASP A 167 -16.13 -14.68 -24.13
C ASP A 167 -16.09 -14.54 -22.60
N GLU A 168 -16.23 -13.31 -22.11
CA GLU A 168 -16.10 -13.02 -20.67
C GLU A 168 -17.08 -13.84 -19.83
N LEU A 169 -16.54 -14.46 -18.77
CA LEU A 169 -17.34 -15.07 -17.71
C LEU A 169 -18.01 -13.93 -16.93
N THR A 170 -19.32 -13.74 -17.14
CA THR A 170 -20.15 -12.80 -16.36
C THR A 170 -20.22 -13.18 -14.89
#